data_AF-A0A369UYU1-F1
#
_entry.id   AF-A0A369UYU1-F1
#
_cell.length_a   1.000
_cell.length_b   1.000
_cell.length_c   1.000
_cell.angle_alpha   90.00
_cell.angle_beta   90.00
_cell.angle_gamma   90.00
#
_symmetry.space_group_name_H-M   'P 1'
#
loop_
_entity.id
_entity.type
_entity.pdbx_description
1 polymer ?
#
loop_
_entity_poly.entity_id
_entity_poly.type
_entity_poly.pdbx_seq_one_letter_code
_entity_poly.pdbx_strand_id
1 'polypeptide(L)'
;MSLLDIPDVFIGSTDDGHTFVILNRPIRDADRLLTDAGFLPREHHGRRLHLLPPGIAQDVHERAGVAMYGLLAHTHDLVDLSWTTRWSPDQPAGGPDLHFQVRDGTVAVTASTTAARLLLEQHGFVPTADGASYRTRDGLDERQLLSAVTAAEAHAYTHGLSARVHLGIPTPADIPASTRRRSAPATGPRITPSAPRRTR
;
A
#
# COMPACT_ATOMS: atom_id res chain seq x y z
N MET A 1 -17.56 -3.77 -0.64
CA MET A 1 -16.20 -4.35 -0.57
C MET A 1 -15.27 -3.22 -0.12
N SER A 2 -13.98 -3.46 0.08
CA SER A 2 -13.06 -2.33 0.32
C SER A 2 -12.44 -1.88 -0.99
N LEU A 3 -12.13 -0.57 -1.10
CA LEU A 3 -11.37 -0.02 -2.21
C LEU A 3 -10.00 -0.70 -2.38
N LEU A 4 -9.46 -1.21 -1.27
CA LEU A 4 -8.22 -2.00 -1.22
C LEU A 4 -8.32 -3.36 -1.91
N ASP A 5 -9.53 -3.84 -2.24
CA ASP A 5 -9.81 -5.19 -2.73
C ASP A 5 -9.94 -5.24 -4.26
N ILE A 6 -9.91 -4.07 -4.90
CA ILE A 6 -10.26 -3.91 -6.31
C ILE A 6 -9.13 -4.36 -7.25
N PRO A 7 -7.88 -3.85 -7.13
CA PRO A 7 -6.79 -4.28 -8.01
C PRO A 7 -6.18 -5.60 -7.56
N ASP A 8 -5.49 -6.32 -8.45
CA ASP A 8 -4.72 -7.51 -8.08
C ASP A 8 -3.63 -7.18 -7.05
N VAL A 9 -3.00 -6.01 -7.20
CA VAL A 9 -1.98 -5.48 -6.28
C VAL A 9 -2.38 -4.07 -5.84
N PHE A 10 -2.44 -3.85 -4.53
CA PHE A 10 -2.65 -2.53 -3.96
C PHE A 10 -1.44 -2.11 -3.15
N ILE A 11 -0.88 -0.94 -3.43
CA ILE A 11 0.21 -0.32 -2.68
C ILE A 11 -0.32 0.94 -2.00
N GLY A 12 -0.03 1.09 -0.73
CA GLY A 12 -0.40 2.28 0.02
C GLY A 12 0.58 2.57 1.12
N SER A 13 0.22 3.54 1.96
CA SER A 13 0.99 3.90 3.14
C SER A 13 0.11 3.80 4.39
N THR A 14 0.69 3.31 5.49
CA THR A 14 0.07 3.37 6.82
C THR A 14 0.09 4.80 7.35
N ASP A 15 -0.64 5.05 8.44
CA ASP A 15 -0.72 6.37 9.06
C ASP A 15 0.63 6.88 9.60
N ASP A 16 1.56 6.00 9.94
CA ASP A 16 2.93 6.32 10.40
C ASP A 16 3.97 6.25 9.27
N GLY A 17 3.55 6.01 8.04
CA GLY A 17 4.41 6.14 6.87
C GLY A 17 5.14 4.87 6.43
N HIS A 18 4.71 3.68 6.86
CA HIS A 18 5.17 2.43 6.25
C HIS A 18 4.53 2.25 4.88
N THR A 19 5.29 1.81 3.89
CA THR A 19 4.72 1.33 2.63
C THR A 19 4.16 -0.06 2.85
N PHE A 20 2.92 -0.30 2.43
CA PHE A 20 2.30 -1.62 2.46
C PHE A 20 1.93 -2.09 1.06
N VAL A 21 1.92 -3.41 0.88
CA VAL A 21 1.40 -4.09 -0.31
C VAL A 21 0.37 -5.14 0.10
N ILE A 22 -0.78 -5.12 -0.57
CA ILE A 22 -1.83 -6.13 -0.52
C ILE A 22 -1.84 -6.88 -1.85
N LEU A 23 -1.93 -8.20 -1.79
CA LEU A 23 -2.15 -9.07 -2.94
C LEU A 23 -3.58 -9.63 -2.86
N ASN A 24 -4.47 -9.18 -3.73
CA ASN A 24 -5.87 -9.63 -3.76
C ASN A 24 -6.06 -10.88 -4.63
N ARG A 25 -5.03 -11.24 -5.42
CA ARG A 25 -4.97 -12.49 -6.18
C ARG A 25 -3.64 -13.21 -5.98
N PRO A 26 -3.61 -14.54 -6.12
CA PRO A 26 -2.35 -15.28 -6.17
C PRO A 26 -1.51 -14.82 -7.37
N ILE A 27 -0.31 -14.30 -7.09
CA ILE A 27 0.67 -13.92 -8.10
C ILE A 27 1.91 -14.80 -7.90
N ARG A 28 2.41 -15.33 -9.01
CA ARG A 28 3.58 -16.21 -9.00
C ARG A 28 4.78 -15.47 -8.40
N ASP A 29 5.48 -16.15 -7.49
CA ASP A 29 6.71 -15.66 -6.85
C ASP A 29 6.59 -14.33 -6.07
N ALA A 30 5.37 -13.78 -5.90
CA ALA A 30 5.15 -12.47 -5.28
C ALA A 30 5.65 -12.37 -3.83
N ASP A 31 5.39 -13.39 -3.00
CA ASP A 31 5.91 -13.45 -1.62
C ASP A 31 7.45 -13.34 -1.59
N ARG A 32 8.13 -13.99 -2.55
CA ARG A 32 9.59 -13.95 -2.66
C ARG A 32 10.07 -12.59 -3.14
N LEU A 33 9.47 -12.04 -4.20
CA LEU A 33 9.81 -10.72 -4.74
C LEU A 33 9.70 -9.64 -3.65
N LEU A 34 8.62 -9.66 -2.88
CA LEU A 34 8.39 -8.72 -1.78
C LEU A 34 9.41 -8.92 -0.65
N THR A 35 9.70 -10.17 -0.27
CA THR A 35 10.69 -10.47 0.78
C THR A 35 12.10 -10.05 0.38
N ASP A 36 12.51 -10.33 -0.87
CA ASP A 36 13.82 -9.97 -1.41
C ASP A 36 14.00 -8.43 -1.47
N ALA A 37 12.90 -7.68 -1.64
CA ALA A 37 12.87 -6.22 -1.54
C ALA A 37 12.78 -5.68 -0.09
N GLY A 38 12.76 -6.56 0.91
CA GLY A 38 12.76 -6.19 2.32
C GLY A 38 11.38 -5.97 2.95
N PHE A 39 10.29 -6.33 2.26
CA PHE A 39 8.97 -6.32 2.88
C PHE A 39 8.79 -7.49 3.85
N LEU A 40 8.15 -7.22 4.98
CA LEU A 40 7.86 -8.19 6.03
C LEU A 40 6.36 -8.50 6.07
N PRO A 41 5.94 -9.78 6.02
CA PRO A 41 4.54 -10.14 6.08
C PRO A 41 3.96 -9.89 7.49
N ARG A 42 2.74 -9.37 7.54
CA ARG A 42 1.90 -9.15 8.72
C ARG A 42 0.47 -9.61 8.43
N GLU A 43 -0.30 -9.88 9.47
CA GLU A 43 -1.73 -10.15 9.33
C GLU A 43 -2.56 -9.03 9.96
N HIS A 44 -3.56 -8.55 9.23
CA HIS A 44 -4.46 -7.49 9.65
C HIS A 44 -5.87 -7.83 9.17
N HIS A 45 -6.83 -7.94 10.10
CA HIS A 45 -8.21 -8.34 9.83
C HIS A 45 -8.37 -9.58 8.91
N GLY A 46 -7.53 -10.60 9.12
CA GLY A 46 -7.56 -11.84 8.32
C GLY A 46 -6.92 -11.74 6.93
N ARG A 47 -6.28 -10.61 6.62
CA ARG A 47 -5.54 -10.36 5.38
C ARG A 47 -4.04 -10.30 5.63
N ARG A 48 -3.25 -10.81 4.68
CA ARG A 48 -1.81 -10.61 4.65
C ARG A 48 -1.48 -9.22 4.09
N LEU A 49 -0.71 -8.46 4.85
CA LEU A 49 -0.06 -7.22 4.45
C LEU A 49 1.43 -7.46 4.35
N HIS A 50 2.08 -6.94 3.32
CA HIS A 50 3.54 -6.89 3.24
C HIS A 50 3.97 -5.47 3.59
N LEU A 51 4.76 -5.29 4.64
CA LEU A 51 5.17 -3.97 5.12
C LEU A 51 6.64 -3.72 4.89
N LEU A 52 6.96 -2.57 4.30
CA LEU A 52 8.31 -2.05 4.22
C LEU A 52 8.44 -0.92 5.25
N PRO A 53 9.40 -1.02 6.20
CA PRO A 53 9.66 0.03 7.17
C PRO A 53 9.93 1.40 6.51
N PRO A 54 9.52 2.51 7.15
CA PRO A 54 9.93 3.82 6.71
C PRO A 54 11.47 3.90 6.78
N GLY A 55 12.04 4.66 5.86
CA GLY A 55 13.47 4.86 5.74
C GLY A 55 13.74 6.14 4.98
N ILE A 56 14.96 6.31 4.46
CA ILE A 56 15.21 7.38 3.49
C ILE A 56 14.30 7.13 2.28
N ALA A 57 13.53 8.14 1.89
CA ALA A 57 12.49 7.99 0.88
C ALA A 57 13.00 7.41 -0.44
N GLN A 58 14.21 7.79 -0.85
CA GLN A 58 14.89 7.25 -2.02
C GLN A 58 15.10 5.73 -1.92
N ASP A 59 15.56 5.24 -0.76
CA ASP A 59 15.80 3.81 -0.54
C ASP A 59 14.48 3.02 -0.51
N VAL A 60 13.44 3.59 0.12
CA VAL A 60 12.11 2.97 0.18
C VAL A 60 11.48 2.92 -1.21
N HIS A 61 11.60 4.01 -1.98
CA HIS A 61 11.14 4.10 -3.36
C HIS A 61 11.84 3.08 -4.25
N GLU A 62 13.17 2.97 -4.17
CA GLU A 62 13.93 2.01 -4.96
C GLU A 62 13.54 0.56 -4.65
N ARG A 63 13.47 0.20 -3.36
CA ARG A 63 13.08 -1.15 -2.92
C ARG A 63 11.66 -1.50 -3.34
N ALA A 64 10.71 -0.58 -3.13
CA ALA A 64 9.34 -0.76 -3.59
C ALA A 64 9.31 -0.92 -5.12
N GLY A 65 10.04 -0.07 -5.85
CA GLY A 65 10.15 -0.11 -7.32
C GLY A 65 10.65 -1.45 -7.86
N VAL A 66 11.69 -2.03 -7.25
CA VAL A 66 12.21 -3.36 -7.63
C VAL A 66 11.14 -4.45 -7.48
N ALA A 67 10.44 -4.48 -6.34
CA ALA A 67 9.35 -5.43 -6.12
C ALA A 67 8.22 -5.23 -7.13
N MET A 68 7.82 -3.98 -7.37
CA MET A 68 6.72 -3.66 -8.28
C MET A 68 7.04 -4.02 -9.72
N TYR A 69 8.27 -3.78 -10.18
CA TYR A 69 8.71 -4.21 -11.50
C TYR A 69 8.59 -5.73 -11.69
N GLY A 70 8.95 -6.50 -10.64
CA GLY A 70 8.75 -7.96 -10.64
C GLY A 70 7.27 -8.37 -10.70
N LEU A 71 6.40 -7.68 -9.97
CA LEU A 71 4.95 -7.95 -9.99
C LEU A 71 4.30 -7.59 -11.34
N LEU A 72 4.78 -6.52 -11.99
CA LEU A 72 4.30 -6.09 -13.31
C LEU A 72 4.54 -7.12 -14.42
N ALA A 73 5.52 -8.03 -14.24
CA ALA A 73 5.69 -9.17 -15.13
C ALA A 73 4.53 -10.18 -15.08
N HIS A 74 3.63 -10.06 -14.10
CA HIS A 74 2.55 -11.01 -13.84
C HIS A 74 1.15 -10.39 -13.78
N THR A 75 1.03 -9.10 -13.49
CA THR A 75 -0.25 -8.37 -13.56
C THR A 75 -0.03 -6.90 -13.89
N HIS A 76 -1.00 -6.29 -14.59
CA HIS A 76 -1.04 -4.84 -14.82
C HIS A 76 -2.18 -4.17 -14.02
N ASP A 77 -2.96 -4.95 -13.26
CA ASP A 77 -4.02 -4.43 -12.39
C ASP A 77 -3.41 -4.08 -11.03
N LEU A 78 -2.64 -2.97 -11.03
CA LEU A 78 -1.92 -2.46 -9.88
C LEU A 78 -2.32 -1.01 -9.62
N VAL A 79 -2.53 -0.68 -8.35
CA VAL A 79 -2.70 0.69 -7.89
C VAL A 79 -1.63 1.04 -6.88
N ASP A 80 -1.03 2.21 -7.06
CA ASP A 80 -0.10 2.81 -6.12
C ASP A 80 -0.66 4.13 -5.58
N LEU A 81 -0.97 4.13 -4.29
CA LEU A 81 -1.33 5.33 -3.50
C LEU A 81 -0.37 5.50 -2.32
N SER A 82 0.86 4.98 -2.43
CA SER A 82 1.89 5.10 -1.39
C SER A 82 2.55 6.47 -1.44
N TRP A 83 2.05 7.40 -0.63
CA TRP A 83 2.63 8.74 -0.52
C TRP A 83 4.05 8.73 0.09
N THR A 84 4.40 7.68 0.85
CA THR A 84 5.69 7.52 1.54
C THR A 84 6.86 7.21 0.63
N THR A 85 6.62 6.69 -0.58
CA THR A 85 7.65 6.52 -1.61
C THR A 85 8.00 7.84 -2.30
N ARG A 86 7.22 8.90 -2.05
CA ARG A 86 7.35 10.22 -2.68
C ARG A 86 7.59 11.34 -1.64
N TRP A 87 7.49 11.03 -0.36
CA TRP A 87 7.67 11.96 0.75
C TRP A 87 9.17 12.28 0.94
N SER A 88 9.54 13.56 1.02
CA SER A 88 10.91 13.96 1.38
C SER A 88 10.93 14.52 2.81
N PRO A 89 11.90 14.16 3.67
CA PRO A 89 12.07 14.79 4.98
C PRO A 89 12.38 16.30 4.90
N ASP A 90 12.75 16.80 3.71
CA ASP A 90 13.00 18.23 3.44
C ASP A 90 11.73 19.00 3.04
N GLN A 91 10.57 18.34 2.94
CA GLN A 91 9.31 19.06 2.67
C GLN A 91 8.96 19.95 3.87
N PRO A 92 8.63 21.23 3.65
CA PRO A 92 8.34 22.17 4.73
C PRO A 92 7.19 21.66 5.60
N ALA A 93 7.20 22.05 6.87
CA ALA A 93 6.25 21.61 7.91
C ALA A 93 4.75 21.94 7.66
N GLY A 94 4.40 22.47 6.48
CA GLY A 94 3.05 22.91 6.09
C GLY A 94 2.03 21.80 5.85
N GLY A 95 2.40 20.53 6.04
CA GLY A 95 1.52 19.39 5.73
C GLY A 95 1.30 19.21 4.23
N PRO A 96 0.52 18.19 3.81
CA PRO A 96 0.28 17.94 2.40
C PRO A 96 -0.65 18.99 1.77
N ASP A 97 -0.45 19.29 0.48
CA ASP A 97 -1.33 20.14 -0.30
C ASP A 97 -2.73 19.53 -0.45
N LEU A 98 -2.78 18.19 -0.53
CA LEU A 98 -3.99 17.38 -0.61
C LEU A 98 -3.99 16.28 0.47
N HIS A 99 -5.07 16.20 1.23
CA HIS A 99 -5.27 15.14 2.21
C HIS A 99 -6.55 14.38 1.89
N PHE A 100 -6.42 13.14 1.40
CA PHE A 100 -7.54 12.26 1.08
C PHE A 100 -7.84 11.37 2.28
N GLN A 101 -9.12 11.27 2.64
CA GLN A 101 -9.63 10.37 3.66
C GLN A 101 -10.68 9.47 3.03
N VAL A 102 -10.36 8.19 2.91
CA VAL A 102 -11.29 7.18 2.41
C VAL A 102 -12.05 6.60 3.60
N ARG A 103 -13.38 6.75 3.62
CA ARG A 103 -14.26 6.18 4.65
C ARG A 103 -15.58 5.73 4.07
N ASP A 104 -16.01 4.51 4.38
CA ASP A 104 -17.35 4.01 4.11
C ASP A 104 -17.84 4.23 2.67
N GLY A 105 -16.97 3.98 1.68
CA GLY A 105 -17.29 4.16 0.26
C GLY A 105 -17.34 5.61 -0.22
N THR A 106 -16.90 6.56 0.60
CA THR A 106 -16.78 7.98 0.28
C THR A 106 -15.35 8.46 0.44
N VAL A 107 -15.01 9.55 -0.26
CA VAL A 107 -13.71 10.20 -0.13
C VAL A 107 -13.94 11.66 0.21
N ALA A 108 -13.45 12.06 1.38
CA ALA A 108 -13.29 13.45 1.77
C ALA A 108 -11.87 13.89 1.45
N VAL A 109 -11.71 15.10 0.91
CA VAL A 109 -10.40 15.66 0.59
C VAL A 109 -10.29 17.08 1.14
N THR A 110 -9.19 17.41 1.79
CA THR A 110 -8.87 18.81 2.12
C THR A 110 -7.77 19.32 1.21
N ALA A 111 -7.88 20.58 0.77
CA ALA A 111 -6.96 21.23 -0.13
C ALA A 111 -6.42 22.53 0.47
N SER A 112 -5.10 22.57 0.68
CA SER A 112 -4.41 23.67 1.38
C SER A 112 -4.08 24.85 0.46
N THR A 113 -4.00 24.63 -0.85
CA THR A 113 -3.59 25.64 -1.84
C THR A 113 -4.63 25.83 -2.94
N THR A 114 -4.63 27.01 -3.57
CA THR A 114 -5.50 27.27 -4.73
C THR A 114 -5.25 26.31 -5.88
N ALA A 115 -3.98 25.92 -6.11
CA ALA A 115 -3.62 24.95 -7.13
C ALA A 115 -4.24 23.56 -6.85
N ALA A 116 -4.17 23.10 -5.58
CA ALA A 116 -4.79 21.85 -5.14
C ALA A 116 -6.32 21.86 -5.31
N ARG A 117 -6.98 22.99 -4.99
CA ARG A 117 -8.43 23.17 -5.19
C ARG A 117 -8.84 23.05 -6.65
N LEU A 118 -8.16 23.79 -7.53
CA LEU A 118 -8.42 23.74 -8.97
C LEU A 118 -8.21 22.34 -9.55
N LEU A 119 -7.18 21.63 -9.08
CA LEU A 119 -6.91 20.26 -9.49
C LEU A 119 -8.06 19.32 -9.09
N LEU A 120 -8.57 19.43 -7.86
CA LEU A 120 -9.71 18.62 -7.40
C LEU A 120 -10.96 18.87 -8.25
N GLU A 121 -11.25 20.13 -8.56
CA GLU A 121 -12.40 20.50 -9.40
C GLU A 121 -12.29 19.92 -10.82
N GLN A 122 -11.08 19.90 -11.39
CA GLN A 122 -10.82 19.26 -12.69
C GLN A 122 -11.09 17.75 -12.68
N HIS A 123 -10.83 17.09 -11.54
CA HIS A 123 -11.13 15.67 -11.33
C HIS A 123 -12.57 15.43 -10.85
N GLY A 124 -13.42 16.46 -10.85
CA GLY A 124 -14.85 16.35 -10.57
C GLY A 124 -15.21 16.26 -9.10
N PHE A 125 -14.26 16.52 -8.19
CA PHE A 125 -14.56 16.70 -6.77
C PHE A 125 -15.34 18.00 -6.58
N VAL A 126 -16.28 17.98 -5.63
CA VAL A 126 -17.20 19.09 -5.37
C VAL A 126 -16.83 19.73 -4.05
N PRO A 127 -16.67 21.07 -3.98
CA PRO A 127 -16.38 21.75 -2.73
C PRO A 127 -17.52 21.61 -1.73
N THR A 128 -17.18 21.58 -0.45
CA THR A 128 -18.13 21.68 0.65
C THR A 128 -18.27 23.13 1.12
N ALA A 129 -19.19 23.37 2.07
CA ALA A 129 -19.55 24.72 2.53
C ALA A 129 -18.38 25.53 3.12
N ASP A 130 -17.32 24.86 3.59
CA ASP A 130 -16.13 25.48 4.15
C ASP A 130 -15.13 26.00 3.09
N GLY A 131 -15.33 25.68 1.81
CA GLY A 131 -14.49 26.13 0.69
C GLY A 131 -13.05 25.58 0.66
N ALA A 132 -12.69 24.73 1.61
CA ALA A 132 -11.37 24.09 1.71
C ALA A 132 -11.45 22.56 1.70
N SER A 133 -12.63 22.00 2.01
CA SER A 133 -12.89 20.58 1.91
C SER A 133 -13.72 20.27 0.65
N TYR A 134 -13.53 19.06 0.15
CA TYR A 134 -14.09 18.55 -1.09
C TYR A 134 -14.57 17.12 -0.85
N ARG A 135 -15.53 16.70 -1.65
CA ARG A 135 -16.00 15.32 -1.70
C ARG A 135 -16.10 14.83 -3.13
N THR A 136 -16.00 13.52 -3.31
CA THR A 136 -16.39 12.91 -4.58
C THR A 136 -17.89 13.13 -4.84
N ARG A 137 -18.30 13.06 -6.11
CA ARG A 137 -19.73 13.08 -6.45
C ARG A 137 -20.45 11.90 -5.82
N ASP A 138 -21.71 12.11 -5.48
CA ASP A 138 -22.57 11.05 -4.96
C ASP A 138 -22.84 10.01 -6.08
N GLY A 139 -22.97 8.74 -5.69
CA GLY A 139 -23.33 7.65 -6.61
C GLY A 139 -22.17 7.04 -7.42
N LEU A 140 -20.91 7.36 -7.08
CA LEU A 140 -19.76 6.62 -7.62
C LEU A 140 -19.69 5.22 -6.99
N ASP A 141 -19.41 4.21 -7.81
CA ASP A 141 -19.00 2.90 -7.31
C ASP A 141 -17.55 2.92 -6.78
N GLU A 142 -17.13 1.85 -6.10
CA GLU A 142 -15.81 1.78 -5.47
C GLU A 142 -14.66 1.86 -6.48
N ARG A 143 -14.84 1.37 -7.71
CA ARG A 143 -13.81 1.42 -8.77
C ARG A 143 -13.70 2.80 -9.38
N GLN A 144 -14.83 3.50 -9.55
CA GLN A 144 -14.87 4.89 -9.97
C GLN A 144 -14.26 5.80 -8.90
N LEU A 145 -14.56 5.54 -7.62
CA LEU A 145 -13.95 6.23 -6.49
C LEU A 145 -12.43 6.07 -6.51
N LEU A 146 -11.96 4.83 -6.65
CA LEU A 146 -10.54 4.50 -6.75
C LEU A 146 -9.88 5.23 -7.93
N SER A 147 -10.50 5.17 -9.11
CA SER A 147 -9.99 5.82 -10.31
C SER A 147 -9.87 7.33 -10.13
N ALA A 148 -10.86 7.97 -9.50
CA ALA A 148 -10.85 9.41 -9.23
C ALA A 148 -9.72 9.80 -8.26
N VAL A 149 -9.52 9.03 -7.18
CA VAL A 149 -8.43 9.26 -6.22
C VAL A 149 -7.07 9.08 -6.89
N THR A 150 -6.85 7.97 -7.62
CA THR A 150 -5.59 7.70 -8.31
C THR A 150 -5.28 8.74 -9.38
N ALA A 151 -6.28 9.19 -10.15
CA ALA A 151 -6.08 10.23 -11.15
C ALA A 151 -5.72 11.59 -10.50
N ALA A 152 -6.38 11.96 -9.41
CA ALA A 152 -6.10 13.20 -8.69
C ALA A 152 -4.70 13.16 -8.03
N GLU A 153 -4.35 12.06 -7.38
CA GLU A 153 -3.03 11.86 -6.75
C GLU A 153 -1.90 11.93 -7.79
N ALA A 154 -2.03 11.20 -8.90
CA ALA A 154 -1.03 11.21 -9.96
C ALA A 154 -0.90 12.60 -10.60
N HIS A 155 -2.02 13.29 -10.83
CA HIS A 155 -1.99 14.64 -11.37
C HIS A 155 -1.30 15.62 -10.40
N ALA A 156 -1.59 15.50 -9.10
CA ALA A 156 -0.95 16.32 -8.07
C ALA A 156 0.57 16.12 -8.07
N TYR A 157 1.02 14.86 -8.08
CA TYR A 157 2.44 14.52 -8.14
C TYR A 157 3.13 15.14 -9.37
N THR A 158 2.55 15.03 -10.56
CA THR A 158 3.13 15.63 -11.79
C THR A 158 3.24 17.15 -11.75
N HIS A 159 2.48 17.83 -10.88
CA HIS A 159 2.50 19.28 -10.68
C HIS A 159 3.29 19.71 -9.43
N GLY A 160 4.02 18.78 -8.80
CA GLY A 160 4.81 19.07 -7.60
C GLY A 160 3.94 19.33 -6.35
N LEU A 161 2.67 18.96 -6.38
CA LEU A 161 1.78 19.04 -5.22
C LEU A 161 1.91 17.77 -4.39
N SER A 162 2.03 17.95 -3.08
CA SER A 162 2.09 16.85 -2.12
C SER A 162 0.69 16.31 -1.83
N ALA A 163 0.51 15.00 -1.94
CA ALA A 163 -0.74 14.32 -1.65
C ALA A 163 -0.52 13.23 -0.59
N ARG A 164 -1.43 13.17 0.38
CA ARG A 164 -1.46 12.11 1.41
C ARG A 164 -2.80 11.40 1.35
N VAL A 165 -2.78 10.09 1.16
CA VAL A 165 -3.99 9.26 1.13
C VAL A 165 -4.07 8.41 2.40
N HIS A 166 -5.06 8.71 3.24
CA HIS A 166 -5.36 7.90 4.41
C HIS A 166 -6.33 6.78 4.03
N LEU A 167 -5.82 5.56 4.12
CA LEU A 167 -6.54 4.32 3.80
C LEU A 167 -7.06 3.60 5.04
N GLY A 168 -6.82 4.16 6.24
CA GLY A 168 -7.28 3.60 7.51
C GLY A 168 -6.53 2.34 7.94
N ILE A 169 -5.35 2.06 7.36
CA ILE A 169 -4.47 0.98 7.83
C ILE A 169 -3.66 1.50 9.03
N PRO A 170 -3.84 0.91 10.22
CA PRO A 170 -3.20 1.38 11.45
C PRO A 170 -1.69 1.14 11.41
N THR A 171 -0.99 1.71 12.38
CA THR A 171 0.47 1.58 12.49
C THR A 171 0.87 0.12 12.70
N PRO A 172 2.09 -0.30 12.30
CA PRO A 172 2.52 -1.69 12.51
C PRO A 172 2.66 -2.07 13.99
N ALA A 173 2.77 -1.11 14.90
CA ALA A 173 2.70 -1.34 16.34
C ALA A 173 1.32 -1.86 16.78
N ASP A 174 0.27 -1.45 16.07
CA ASP A 174 -1.12 -1.86 16.27
C ASP A 174 -1.52 -3.05 15.38
N ILE A 175 -0.61 -3.53 14.50
CA ILE A 175 -0.79 -4.72 13.67
C ILE A 175 0.01 -5.88 14.26
N PRO A 176 -0.65 -6.89 14.89
CA PRO A 176 0.05 -8.01 15.50
C PRO A 176 0.91 -8.75 14.46
N ALA A 177 2.10 -9.20 14.87
CA ALA A 177 2.94 -10.07 14.04
C ALA A 177 2.15 -11.34 13.68
N SER A 178 2.22 -11.80 12.42
CA SER A 178 1.50 -12.99 11.99
C SER A 178 1.94 -14.19 12.84
N THR A 179 1.01 -14.81 13.55
CA THR A 179 1.28 -16.02 14.37
C THR A 179 1.32 -17.29 13.54
N ARG A 180 1.23 -17.19 12.20
CA ARG A 180 1.33 -18.34 11.30
C ARG A 180 2.73 -18.95 11.41
N ARG A 181 2.81 -19.96 12.29
CA ARG A 181 3.89 -20.93 12.41
C ARG A 181 4.43 -21.21 11.02
N ARG A 182 5.74 -21.03 10.81
CA ARG A 182 6.44 -21.75 9.74
C ARG A 182 5.94 -23.19 9.81
N SER A 183 5.31 -23.68 8.75
CA SER A 183 5.17 -25.13 8.59
C SER A 183 6.59 -25.68 8.76
N ALA A 184 6.78 -26.47 9.82
CA ALA A 184 8.07 -27.09 10.09
C ALA A 184 8.51 -27.79 8.81
N PRO A 185 9.81 -27.74 8.43
CA PRO A 185 10.30 -28.57 7.34
C PRO A 185 9.86 -30.00 7.63
N ALA A 186 9.17 -30.61 6.66
CA ALA A 186 8.76 -32.01 6.76
C ALA A 186 10.00 -32.80 7.18
N THR A 187 9.91 -33.47 8.33
CA THR A 187 10.99 -34.31 8.82
C THR A 187 11.17 -35.41 7.77
N GLY A 188 12.23 -35.30 6.97
CA GLY A 188 12.58 -36.34 6.01
C GLY A 188 12.72 -37.69 6.73
N PRO A 189 12.50 -38.82 6.03
CA PRO A 189 12.53 -40.13 6.65
C PRO A 189 13.89 -40.36 7.35
N ARG A 190 13.79 -40.70 8.64
CA ARG A 190 14.93 -41.01 9.51
C ARG A 190 15.66 -42.23 8.97
N ILE A 191 16.81 -42.05 8.35
CA ILE A 191 17.71 -43.16 8.02
C ILE A 191 18.22 -43.71 9.37
N THR A 192 17.70 -44.86 9.77
CA THR A 192 18.20 -45.62 10.91
C THR A 192 19.61 -46.14 10.60
N PRO A 193 20.61 -45.96 11.47
CA PRO A 193 21.91 -46.60 11.29
C PRO A 193 21.75 -48.11 11.47
N SER A 194 22.13 -48.89 10.46
CA SER A 194 22.23 -50.35 10.57
C SER A 194 23.27 -50.73 11.61
N ALA A 195 22.88 -51.57 12.57
CA ALA A 195 23.79 -52.12 13.58
C ALA A 195 24.87 -53.00 12.93
N PRO A 196 26.12 -53.01 13.44
CA PRO A 196 27.17 -53.86 12.92
C PRO A 196 26.92 -55.33 13.30
N ARG A 197 26.79 -56.20 12.29
CA ARG A 197 26.63 -57.64 12.44
C ARG A 197 27.97 -58.27 12.86
N ARG A 198 28.08 -58.62 14.14
CA ARG A 198 29.19 -59.40 14.72
C ARG A 198 29.12 -60.83 14.20
N THR A 199 30.06 -61.23 13.35
CA THR A 199 30.28 -62.63 12.95
C THR A 199 31.12 -63.34 13.99
N ARG A 200 30.66 -64.54 14.37
CA ARG A 200 31.40 -65.56 15.12
C ARG A 200 31.84 -66.63 14.15
#